data_AF-A0A661UUQ0-F1
#
_entry.id   AF-A0A661UUQ0-F1
#
_cell.length_a   1.000
_cell.length_b   1.000
_cell.length_c   1.000
_cell.angle_alpha   90.00
_cell.angle_beta   90.00
_cell.angle_gamma   90.00
#
_symmetry.space_group_name_H-M   'P 1'
#
loop_
_entity.id
_entity.type
_entity.pdbx_description
1 polymer ?
#
loop_
_entity_poly.entity_id
_entity_poly.type
_entity_poly.pdbx_seq_one_letter_code
_entity_poly.pdbx_strand_id
1 'polypeptide(L)' 'MDFEQKAIEIIKGVEHPAINHSLYDLGIIKSYEIKENNVQIVVALPA' A
#
# COMPACT_ATOMS: atom_id res chain seq x y z
N MET A 1 -18.69 4.28 -0.59
CA MET A 1 -17.31 4.18 -0.10
C MET A 1 -16.55 5.35 -0.63
N ASP A 2 -15.92 6.08 0.27
CA ASP A 2 -15.06 7.22 -0.04
C ASP A 2 -13.79 6.77 -0.77
N PHE A 3 -13.21 7.65 -1.62
CA PHE A 3 -12.02 7.30 -2.41
C PHE A 3 -10.84 6.93 -1.51
N GLU A 4 -10.65 7.70 -0.43
CA GLU A 4 -9.57 7.48 0.54
C GLU A 4 -9.68 6.08 1.17
N GLN A 5 -10.89 5.69 1.58
CA GLN A 5 -11.14 4.37 2.15
C GLN A 5 -10.79 3.24 1.17
N LYS A 6 -11.21 3.35 -0.10
CA LYS A 6 -10.88 2.36 -1.13
C LYS A 6 -9.38 2.28 -1.39
N ALA A 7 -8.69 3.42 -1.44
CA ALA A 7 -7.26 3.46 -1.64
C ALA A 7 -6.52 2.77 -0.48
N ILE A 8 -6.92 3.03 0.77
CA ILE A 8 -6.35 2.38 1.96
C ILE A 8 -6.58 0.87 1.93
N GLU A 9 -7.79 0.41 1.57
CA GLU A 9 -8.09 -1.02 1.44
C GLU A 9 -7.19 -1.70 0.41
N ILE A 10 -7.01 -1.09 -0.77
CA ILE A 10 -6.14 -1.63 -1.81
C ILE A 10 -4.68 -1.67 -1.32
N ILE A 11 -4.16 -0.57 -0.79
CA ILE A 11 -2.76 -0.47 -0.32
C ILE A 11 -2.44 -1.55 0.72
N LYS A 12 -3.34 -1.78 1.68
CA LYS A 12 -3.17 -2.80 2.72
C LYS A 12 -3.44 -4.22 2.22
N GLY A 13 -4.19 -4.36 1.14
CA GLY A 13 -4.57 -5.64 0.55
C GLY A 13 -3.62 -6.18 -0.52
N VAL A 14 -2.64 -5.39 -1.01
CA VAL A 14 -1.67 -5.89 -1.99
C VAL A 14 -0.76 -6.93 -1.35
N GLU A 15 -0.84 -8.18 -1.83
CA GLU A 15 -0.03 -9.30 -1.36
C GLU A 15 1.32 -9.41 -2.07
N HIS A 16 2.32 -9.96 -1.38
CA HIS A 16 3.60 -10.31 -1.98
C HIS A 16 3.47 -11.58 -2.83
N PRO A 17 3.97 -11.62 -4.08
CA PRO A 17 3.70 -12.72 -5.00
C PRO A 17 4.30 -14.07 -4.57
N ALA A 18 5.35 -14.05 -3.75
CA ALA A 18 6.04 -15.26 -3.27
C ALA A 18 5.80 -15.57 -1.78
N ILE A 19 5.11 -14.69 -1.05
CA ILE A 19 4.94 -14.80 0.41
C ILE A 19 3.51 -14.41 0.73
N ASN A 20 2.78 -15.25 1.48
CA ASN A 20 1.38 -15.02 1.82
C ASN A 20 1.19 -13.94 2.92
N HIS A 21 1.66 -12.72 2.63
CA HIS A 21 1.59 -11.54 3.48
C HIS A 21 1.47 -10.28 2.62
N SER A 22 0.83 -9.23 3.15
CA SER A 22 0.70 -7.97 2.43
C SER A 22 2.03 -7.21 2.36
N LEU A 23 2.23 -6.44 1.30
CA LEU A 23 3.39 -5.54 1.18
C LEU A 23 3.41 -4.49 2.31
N TYR A 24 2.24 -4.15 2.85
CA TYR A 24 2.09 -3.27 4.00
C TYR A 24 2.62 -3.92 5.27
N ASP A 25 2.20 -5.16 5.58
CA ASP A 25 2.61 -5.88 6.79
C ASP A 25 4.09 -6.28 6.76
N LEU A 26 4.63 -6.51 5.56
CA LEU A 26 6.06 -6.75 5.35
C LEU A 26 6.91 -5.49 5.55
N GLY A 27 6.30 -4.31 5.76
CA GLY A 27 7.00 -3.04 5.89
C GLY A 27 7.63 -2.55 4.57
N ILE A 28 7.29 -3.16 3.43
CA ILE A 28 7.73 -2.74 2.10
C ILE A 28 7.06 -1.42 1.75
N ILE A 29 5.79 -1.23 2.12
CA ILE A 29 5.13 0.08 2.04
C ILE A 29 5.52 0.89 3.28
N LYS A 30 6.42 1.86 3.11
CA LYS A 30 6.95 2.68 4.20
C LYS A 30 5.99 3.81 4.58
N SER A 31 5.40 4.46 3.58
CA SER A 31 4.40 5.51 3.76
C SER A 31 3.57 5.69 2.49
N TYR A 32 2.41 6.31 2.63
CA TYR A 32 1.58 6.75 1.52
C TYR A 32 0.88 8.06 1.87
N GLU A 33 0.57 8.85 0.85
CA GLU A 33 -0.22 10.07 0.96
C GLU A 33 -1.35 10.04 -0.07
N ILE A 34 -2.57 10.33 0.36
CA ILE A 34 -3.76 10.39 -0.49
C ILE A 34 -4.22 11.85 -0.52
N LYS A 35 -4.28 12.44 -1.72
CA LYS A 35 -4.73 13.81 -1.96
C LYS A 35 -5.75 13.81 -3.09
N GLU A 36 -7.01 14.04 -2.75
CA GLU A 36 -8.13 13.98 -3.69
C GLU A 36 -8.16 12.62 -4.41
N ASN A 37 -7.84 12.57 -5.71
CA ASN A 37 -7.78 11.36 -6.51
C ASN A 37 -6.34 10.88 -6.81
N ASN A 38 -5.34 11.45 -6.13
CA ASN A 38 -3.94 11.08 -6.31
C ASN A 38 -3.43 10.32 -5.09
N VAL A 39 -2.66 9.26 -5.36
CA VAL A 39 -2.04 8.42 -4.33
C VAL A 39 -0.55 8.36 -4.60
N GLN A 40 0.24 8.83 -3.64
CA GLN A 40 1.70 8.68 -3.65
C GLN A 40 2.10 7.61 -2.64
N ILE A 41 2.92 6.65 -3.06
CA ILE A 41 3.36 5.53 -2.21
C ILE A 41 4.89 5.51 -2.21
N VAL A 42 5.49 5.45 -1.02
CA VAL A 42 6.93 5.26 -0.83
C VAL A 42 7.16 3.81 -0.43
N VAL A 43 7.87 3.09 -1.30
CA VAL A 43 8.23 1.68 -1.07
C VAL A 43 9.71 1.55 -0.72
N ALA A 44 10.02 0.61 0.16
CA ALA A 44 11.37 0.18 0.50
C ALA A 44 11.54 -1.26 0.02
N LEU A 45 12.20 -1.43 -1.12
CA LEU A 45 12.54 -2.76 -1.62
C LEU A 45 13.86 -3.19 -0.98
N PRO A 46 13.93 -4.40 -0.38
CA PRO A 46 15.21 -4.96 0.04
C PRO A 46 16.11 -5.16 -1.20
N ALA A 47 17.38 -4.79 -1.06
CA ALA A 47 18.41 -4.94 -2.10
C ALA A 47 18.95 -6.38 -2.17
#